data_AF-A2EIN7-F1
#
_entry.id   AF-A2EIN7-F1
#
_cell.length_a   1.000
_cell.length_b   1.000
_cell.length_c   1.000
_cell.angle_alpha   90.00
_cell.angle_beta   90.00
_cell.angle_gamma   90.00
#
_symmetry.space_group_name_H-M   'P 1'
#
loop_
_entity.id
_entity.type
_entity.pdbx_description
1 polymer ?
#
loop_
_entity_poly.entity_id
_entity_poly.type
_entity_poly.pdbx_seq_one_letter_code
_entity_poly.pdbx_strand_id
1 'polypeptide(L)'
;MVLKLCNELTRVGILTECGPLNIMINGRTIKTKKSSAVCFSDLIKEKCIINKIMISYETNLILRCEDSIDIVSKFLETGKLEFQEDEDHFHDIFEIGKHFKNQILIQVYSDYVKLDKSITLENVFKKYEISVLENDKATENECIEFISSHLYCLDCNDIIEYFAKNDYEFCERILKSKQLKIENEDKLSLLLLEICKRNNSLFDLFRYIKLSFCSRDIYDEIYNFSIEHSFESVLLAIYNETLKNYHSNIREKIEISNQPISSFEKHLIKNIFAISNQYNASFEKPLIKNKISMSTNSIWNY
;
A
#
# COMPACT_ATOMS: atom_id res chain seq x y z
N MET A 1 -23.23 -29.71 -4.55
CA MET A 1 -24.07 -30.51 -3.63
C MET A 1 -23.24 -31.55 -2.87
N VAL A 2 -22.43 -32.37 -3.55
CA VAL A 2 -21.56 -33.41 -2.94
C VAL A 2 -20.52 -32.85 -1.97
N LEU A 3 -19.85 -31.74 -2.31
CA LEU A 3 -18.83 -31.12 -1.43
C LEU A 3 -19.41 -30.63 -0.09
N LYS A 4 -20.63 -30.09 -0.11
CA LYS A 4 -21.35 -29.60 1.08
C LYS A 4 -21.74 -30.77 1.99
N LEU A 5 -22.17 -31.89 1.41
CA LEU A 5 -22.47 -33.13 2.13
C LEU A 5 -21.22 -33.77 2.74
N CYS A 6 -20.10 -33.80 2.02
CA CYS A 6 -18.82 -34.30 2.54
C CYS A 6 -18.29 -33.44 3.70
N ASN A 7 -18.43 -32.11 3.61
CA ASN A 7 -18.03 -31.19 4.70
C ASN A 7 -18.86 -31.42 5.97
N GLU A 8 -20.17 -31.63 5.84
CA GLU A 8 -21.05 -31.91 6.98
C GLU A 8 -20.82 -33.32 7.56
N LEU A 9 -20.56 -34.34 6.74
CA LEU A 9 -20.21 -35.69 7.20
C LEU A 9 -18.85 -35.72 7.94
N THR A 10 -17.89 -34.92 7.48
CA THR A 10 -16.58 -34.78 8.15
C THR A 10 -16.72 -34.03 9.47
N ARG A 11 -17.60 -33.02 9.54
CA ARG A 11 -18.00 -32.39 10.82
C ARG A 11 -18.55 -33.43 11.78
N VAL A 12 -19.50 -34.27 11.35
CA VAL A 12 -20.09 -35.32 12.20
C VAL A 12 -19.04 -36.30 12.75
N GLY A 13 -18.05 -36.70 11.96
CA GLY A 13 -16.95 -37.56 12.44
C GLY A 13 -16.02 -36.92 13.49
N ILE A 14 -15.80 -35.60 13.41
CA ILE A 14 -15.03 -34.86 14.43
C ILE A 14 -15.87 -34.61 15.69
N LEU A 15 -17.18 -34.40 15.51
CA LEU A 15 -18.13 -34.26 16.62
C LEU A 15 -18.19 -35.51 17.52
N THR A 16 -17.86 -36.70 16.99
CA THR A 16 -17.86 -37.95 17.76
C THR A 16 -16.62 -38.18 18.65
N GLU A 17 -15.49 -37.48 18.42
CA GLU A 17 -14.24 -37.62 19.21
C GLU A 17 -14.13 -36.59 20.37
N CYS A 18 -15.26 -36.22 20.99
CA CYS A 18 -15.38 -35.10 21.93
C CYS A 18 -14.33 -35.04 23.07
N GLY A 19 -13.29 -34.24 22.87
CA GLY A 19 -12.36 -33.77 23.90
C GLY A 19 -12.47 -32.26 24.14
N PRO A 20 -11.88 -31.75 25.23
CA PRO A 20 -11.74 -30.32 25.44
C PRO A 20 -10.82 -29.69 24.38
N LEU A 21 -11.07 -28.43 24.03
CA LEU A 21 -10.20 -27.60 23.22
C LEU A 21 -10.05 -26.23 23.89
N ASN A 22 -8.81 -25.77 24.01
CA ASN A 22 -8.48 -24.44 24.50
C ASN A 22 -8.19 -23.50 23.31
N ILE A 23 -8.97 -22.44 23.16
CA ILE A 23 -8.69 -21.38 22.18
C ILE A 23 -8.04 -20.22 22.95
N MET A 24 -6.80 -19.90 22.63
CA MET A 24 -6.03 -18.82 23.23
C MET A 24 -5.98 -17.64 22.26
N ILE A 25 -6.50 -16.49 22.68
CA ILE A 25 -6.48 -15.24 21.93
C ILE A 25 -5.85 -14.19 22.84
N ASN A 26 -4.74 -13.57 22.42
CA ASN A 26 -4.03 -12.54 23.19
C ASN A 26 -3.71 -12.98 24.64
N GLY A 27 -3.34 -14.24 24.82
CA GLY A 27 -3.08 -14.83 26.14
C GLY A 27 -4.30 -15.16 27.00
N ARG A 28 -5.52 -14.74 26.62
CA ARG A 28 -6.77 -15.15 27.30
C ARG A 28 -7.24 -16.49 26.73
N THR A 29 -7.69 -17.40 27.61
CA THR A 29 -8.08 -18.76 27.24
C THR A 29 -9.60 -18.95 27.28
N ILE A 30 -10.18 -19.32 26.15
CA ILE A 30 -11.56 -19.82 26.03
C ILE A 30 -11.51 -21.35 26.09
N LYS A 31 -12.10 -21.95 27.14
CA LYS A 31 -12.23 -23.41 27.27
C LYS A 31 -13.56 -23.84 26.66
N THR A 32 -13.52 -24.67 25.64
CA THR A 32 -14.74 -25.16 24.98
C THR A 32 -14.63 -26.62 24.59
N LYS A 33 -15.73 -27.21 24.12
CA LYS A 33 -15.70 -28.55 23.52
C LYS A 33 -15.13 -28.43 22.11
N LYS A 34 -14.30 -29.40 21.69
CA LYS A 34 -13.81 -29.46 20.30
C LYS A 34 -14.94 -29.41 19.28
N SER A 35 -16.07 -30.04 19.59
CA SER A 35 -17.29 -29.99 18.78
C SER A 35 -17.82 -28.56 18.57
N SER A 36 -17.99 -27.80 19.67
CA SER A 36 -18.42 -26.40 19.61
C SER A 36 -17.44 -25.53 18.82
N ALA A 37 -16.14 -25.71 19.03
CA ALA A 37 -15.10 -24.96 18.32
C ALA A 37 -15.10 -25.22 16.80
N VAL A 38 -15.33 -26.48 16.39
CA VAL A 38 -15.41 -26.89 14.97
C VAL A 38 -16.70 -26.38 14.30
N CYS A 39 -17.79 -26.25 15.05
CA CYS A 39 -19.00 -25.59 14.57
C CYS A 39 -18.78 -24.08 14.41
N PHE A 40 -18.07 -23.47 15.36
CA PHE A 40 -17.77 -22.04 15.36
C PHE A 40 -16.80 -21.61 14.25
N SER A 41 -15.79 -22.42 13.93
CA SER A 41 -14.69 -21.99 13.07
C SER A 41 -14.36 -23.02 12.00
N ASP A 42 -14.44 -22.58 10.73
CA ASP A 42 -13.95 -23.39 9.61
C ASP A 42 -12.43 -23.57 9.66
N LEU A 43 -11.68 -22.59 10.19
CA LEU A 43 -10.25 -22.72 10.43
C LEU A 43 -9.94 -23.83 11.45
N ILE A 44 -10.64 -23.85 12.59
CA ILE A 44 -10.45 -24.91 13.60
C ILE A 44 -10.85 -26.26 13.03
N LYS A 45 -11.93 -26.33 12.24
CA LYS A 45 -12.32 -27.56 11.52
C LYS A 45 -11.18 -28.06 10.64
N GLU A 46 -10.63 -27.21 9.77
CA GLU A 46 -9.50 -27.53 8.90
C GLU A 46 -8.30 -28.05 9.70
N LYS A 47 -7.95 -27.39 10.79
CA LYS A 47 -6.84 -27.82 11.66
C LYS A 47 -7.11 -29.14 12.37
N CYS A 48 -8.34 -29.39 12.84
CA CYS A 48 -8.71 -30.65 13.50
C CYS A 48 -8.75 -31.83 12.52
N ILE A 49 -9.08 -31.60 11.24
CA ILE A 49 -9.02 -32.64 10.20
C ILE A 49 -7.58 -33.13 10.03
N ILE A 50 -6.62 -32.19 10.02
CA ILE A 50 -5.20 -32.50 9.87
C ILE A 50 -4.62 -33.10 11.15
N ASN A 51 -4.97 -32.53 12.31
CA ASN A 51 -4.49 -32.96 13.62
C ASN A 51 -5.65 -33.27 14.56
N LYS A 52 -6.11 -34.53 14.54
CA LYS A 52 -7.24 -34.99 15.36
C LYS A 52 -7.01 -34.86 16.87
N ILE A 53 -5.76 -34.97 17.32
CA ILE A 53 -5.39 -34.88 18.75
C ILE A 53 -5.16 -33.44 19.23
N MET A 54 -5.41 -32.43 18.40
CA MET A 54 -5.29 -31.02 18.79
C MET A 54 -6.13 -30.72 20.04
N ILE A 55 -5.48 -30.16 21.07
CA ILE A 55 -6.10 -29.78 22.36
C ILE A 55 -6.07 -28.26 22.60
N SER A 56 -5.29 -27.51 21.81
CA SER A 56 -5.23 -26.06 21.89
C SER A 56 -5.00 -25.41 20.53
N TYR A 57 -5.45 -24.17 20.40
CA TYR A 57 -5.18 -23.25 19.31
C TYR A 57 -4.76 -21.91 19.91
N GLU A 58 -3.69 -21.30 19.41
CA GLU A 58 -3.24 -20.00 19.87
C GLU A 58 -3.12 -19.02 18.72
N THR A 59 -3.55 -17.78 18.96
CA THR A 59 -3.45 -16.67 18.02
C THR A 59 -3.36 -15.34 18.76
N ASN A 60 -2.83 -14.33 18.08
CA ASN A 60 -2.85 -12.95 18.54
C ASN A 60 -3.60 -12.10 17.52
N LEU A 61 -4.57 -11.32 17.99
CA LEU A 61 -5.41 -10.44 17.21
C LEU A 61 -5.30 -9.02 17.76
N ILE A 62 -5.40 -8.02 16.89
CA ILE A 62 -5.47 -6.62 17.30
C ILE A 62 -6.93 -6.37 17.67
N LEU A 63 -7.21 -6.33 18.97
CA LEU A 63 -8.54 -6.08 19.53
C LEU A 63 -8.55 -4.74 20.26
N ARG A 64 -9.65 -4.00 20.17
CA ARG A 64 -9.85 -2.67 20.75
C ARG A 64 -10.57 -2.72 22.09
N CYS A 65 -11.47 -3.69 22.30
CA CYS A 65 -12.24 -3.85 23.53
C CYS A 65 -11.66 -4.99 24.38
N GLU A 66 -11.62 -4.77 25.70
CA GLU A 66 -11.10 -5.74 26.66
C GLU A 66 -12.01 -6.98 26.81
N ASP A 67 -13.31 -6.82 26.61
CA ASP A 67 -14.36 -7.82 26.82
C ASP A 67 -14.76 -8.58 25.53
N SER A 68 -14.21 -8.23 24.36
CA SER A 68 -14.46 -8.92 23.09
C SER A 68 -14.27 -10.44 23.15
N ILE A 69 -13.24 -10.89 23.90
CA ILE A 69 -12.97 -12.32 24.09
C ILE A 69 -14.04 -12.97 24.97
N ASP A 70 -14.55 -12.27 25.98
CA ASP A 70 -15.61 -12.75 26.86
C ASP A 70 -16.95 -12.85 26.11
N ILE A 71 -17.24 -11.89 25.22
CA ILE A 71 -18.39 -11.91 24.31
C ILE A 71 -18.36 -13.18 23.44
N VAL A 72 -17.21 -13.47 22.80
CA VAL A 72 -17.05 -14.65 21.94
C VAL A 72 -17.10 -15.94 22.75
N SER A 73 -16.55 -15.95 23.97
CA SER A 73 -16.67 -17.08 24.89
C SER A 73 -18.15 -17.37 25.22
N LYS A 74 -18.92 -16.33 25.57
CA LYS A 74 -20.35 -16.45 25.86
C LYS A 74 -21.13 -16.91 24.63
N PHE A 75 -20.79 -16.42 23.43
CA PHE A 75 -21.40 -16.87 22.19
C PHE A 75 -21.13 -18.36 21.91
N LEU A 76 -19.90 -18.83 22.14
CA LEU A 76 -19.54 -20.25 22.01
C LEU A 76 -20.30 -21.16 22.98
N GLU A 77 -20.61 -20.67 24.18
CA GLU A 77 -21.33 -21.42 25.21
C GLU A 77 -22.85 -21.40 25.01
N THR A 78 -23.40 -20.25 24.66
CA THR A 78 -24.86 -20.00 24.68
C THR A 78 -25.50 -19.97 23.30
N GLY A 79 -24.70 -19.80 22.25
CA GLY A 79 -25.17 -19.54 20.89
C GLY A 79 -25.75 -18.14 20.68
N LYS A 80 -25.69 -17.25 21.69
CA LYS A 80 -26.21 -15.88 21.61
C LYS A 80 -25.05 -14.88 21.56
N LEU A 81 -25.04 -14.06 20.52
CA LEU A 81 -24.08 -12.97 20.36
C LEU A 81 -24.73 -11.69 20.91
N GLU A 82 -24.23 -11.21 22.04
CA GLU A 82 -24.75 -10.04 22.75
C GLU A 82 -23.55 -9.17 23.14
N PHE A 83 -23.53 -7.93 22.64
CA PHE A 83 -22.49 -6.96 22.90
C PHE A 83 -23.04 -5.54 22.70
N GLN A 84 -22.29 -4.53 23.10
CA GLN A 84 -22.66 -3.13 22.89
C GLN A 84 -22.53 -2.79 21.39
N GLU A 85 -23.60 -2.24 20.78
CA GLU A 85 -23.61 -1.89 19.35
C GLU A 85 -22.79 -0.61 19.05
N ASP A 86 -21.48 -0.66 19.27
CA ASP A 86 -20.53 0.38 18.89
C ASP A 86 -19.43 -0.15 17.94
N GLU A 87 -18.73 0.79 17.31
CA GLU A 87 -17.79 0.51 16.23
C GLU A 87 -16.61 -0.36 16.66
N ASP A 88 -16.13 -0.21 17.89
CA ASP A 88 -14.97 -0.97 18.39
C ASP A 88 -15.34 -2.44 18.62
N HIS A 89 -16.51 -2.72 19.18
CA HIS A 89 -16.98 -4.10 19.31
C HIS A 89 -17.28 -4.73 17.94
N PHE A 90 -17.91 -3.99 17.04
CA PHE A 90 -18.14 -4.44 15.67
C PHE A 90 -16.83 -4.80 14.96
N HIS A 91 -15.79 -3.97 15.12
CA HIS A 91 -14.45 -4.22 14.61
C HIS A 91 -13.84 -5.51 15.19
N ASP A 92 -13.86 -5.67 16.51
CA ASP A 92 -13.27 -6.84 17.16
C ASP A 92 -13.97 -8.15 16.78
N ILE A 93 -15.31 -8.14 16.75
CA ILE A 93 -16.11 -9.29 16.33
C ILE A 93 -15.80 -9.65 14.88
N PHE A 94 -15.60 -8.66 14.02
CA PHE A 94 -15.22 -8.86 12.63
C PHE A 94 -13.80 -9.45 12.49
N GLU A 95 -12.81 -8.92 13.21
CA GLU A 95 -11.44 -9.43 13.18
C GLU A 95 -11.34 -10.87 13.68
N ILE A 96 -12.06 -11.18 14.77
CA ILE A 96 -12.21 -12.57 15.25
C ILE A 96 -12.91 -13.42 14.18
N GLY A 97 -14.00 -12.91 13.59
CA GLY A 97 -14.74 -13.57 12.51
C GLY A 97 -13.86 -13.94 11.32
N LYS A 98 -13.09 -12.98 10.81
CA LYS A 98 -12.12 -13.17 9.72
C LYS A 98 -11.08 -14.21 10.07
N HIS A 99 -10.44 -14.09 11.22
CA HIS A 99 -9.38 -15.01 11.63
C HIS A 99 -9.90 -16.45 11.73
N PHE A 100 -11.04 -16.64 12.39
CA PHE A 100 -11.62 -17.97 12.59
C PHE A 100 -12.44 -18.46 11.38
N LYS A 101 -12.54 -17.69 10.30
CA LYS A 101 -13.42 -17.95 9.16
C LYS A 101 -14.87 -18.20 9.60
N ASN A 102 -15.35 -17.46 10.60
CA ASN A 102 -16.71 -17.55 11.10
C ASN A 102 -17.61 -16.57 10.33
N GLN A 103 -18.43 -17.13 9.44
CA GLN A 103 -19.33 -16.35 8.57
C GLN A 103 -20.41 -15.59 9.33
N ILE A 104 -20.87 -16.08 10.49
CA ILE A 104 -21.89 -15.39 11.29
C ILE A 104 -21.32 -14.09 11.84
N LEU A 105 -20.11 -14.13 12.41
CA LEU A 105 -19.47 -12.92 12.95
C LEU A 105 -19.12 -11.93 11.84
N ILE A 106 -18.65 -12.42 10.69
CA ILE A 106 -18.39 -11.59 9.51
C ILE A 106 -19.69 -10.91 9.03
N GLN A 107 -20.80 -11.64 8.97
CA GLN A 107 -22.08 -11.10 8.50
C GLN A 107 -22.62 -10.01 9.42
N VAL A 108 -22.50 -10.16 10.74
CA VAL A 108 -22.94 -9.16 11.72
C VAL A 108 -22.28 -7.80 11.46
N TYR A 109 -20.98 -7.79 11.16
CA TYR A 109 -20.28 -6.56 10.80
C TYR A 109 -20.65 -6.04 9.41
N SER A 110 -20.79 -6.94 8.42
CA SER A 110 -21.23 -6.57 7.06
C SER A 110 -22.58 -5.85 7.09
N ASP A 111 -23.54 -6.39 7.84
CA ASP A 111 -24.88 -5.82 7.97
C ASP A 111 -24.81 -4.42 8.61
N TYR A 112 -23.98 -4.24 9.64
CA TYR A 112 -23.73 -2.94 10.26
C TYR A 112 -23.14 -1.91 9.27
N VAL A 113 -22.09 -2.26 8.53
CA VAL A 113 -21.44 -1.39 7.54
C VAL A 113 -22.39 -0.99 6.41
N LYS A 114 -23.38 -1.82 6.10
CA LYS A 114 -24.38 -1.59 5.06
C LYS A 114 -25.61 -0.79 5.50
N LEU A 115 -25.76 -0.52 6.80
CA LEU A 115 -26.85 0.34 7.29
C LEU A 115 -26.78 1.72 6.64
N ASP A 116 -25.58 2.27 6.53
CA ASP A 116 -25.32 3.44 5.70
C ASP A 116 -25.20 3.01 4.23
N LYS A 117 -25.99 3.63 3.34
CA LYS A 117 -25.92 3.34 1.90
C LYS A 117 -24.87 4.17 1.18
N SER A 118 -24.43 5.27 1.77
CA SER A 118 -23.53 6.23 1.14
C SER A 118 -22.07 5.84 1.37
N ILE A 119 -21.21 6.06 0.37
CA ILE A 119 -19.76 5.96 0.54
C ILE A 119 -19.26 7.32 1.01
N THR A 120 -18.55 7.34 2.13
CA THR A 120 -18.01 8.54 2.79
C THR A 120 -16.53 8.36 3.12
N LEU A 121 -15.86 9.45 3.52
CA LEU A 121 -14.44 9.40 3.93
C LEU A 121 -14.24 8.44 5.11
N GLU A 122 -15.20 8.37 6.03
CA GLU A 122 -15.12 7.58 7.26
C GLU A 122 -15.42 6.09 7.05
N ASN A 123 -16.14 5.74 5.98
CA ASN A 123 -16.65 4.37 5.78
C ASN A 123 -16.12 3.66 4.54
N VAL A 124 -15.44 4.36 3.61
CA VAL A 124 -15.08 3.81 2.30
C VAL A 124 -14.22 2.56 2.39
N PHE A 125 -13.22 2.53 3.27
CA PHE A 125 -12.34 1.37 3.40
C PHE A 125 -13.06 0.16 4.00
N LYS A 126 -13.96 0.37 4.96
CA LYS A 126 -14.82 -0.67 5.54
C LYS A 126 -15.75 -1.25 4.49
N LYS A 127 -16.38 -0.39 3.69
CA LYS A 127 -17.24 -0.79 2.58
C LYS A 127 -16.48 -1.55 1.50
N TYR A 128 -15.27 -1.10 1.17
CA TYR A 128 -14.38 -1.82 0.25
C TYR A 128 -14.11 -3.24 0.77
N GLU A 129 -13.68 -3.37 2.03
CA GLU A 129 -13.35 -4.67 2.62
C GLU A 129 -14.55 -5.63 2.59
N ILE A 130 -15.75 -5.16 2.96
CA ILE A 130 -16.99 -5.95 2.87
C ILE A 130 -17.31 -6.34 1.42
N SER A 131 -17.18 -5.41 0.47
CA SER A 131 -17.47 -5.67 -0.94
C SER A 131 -16.56 -6.77 -1.53
N VAL A 132 -15.28 -6.78 -1.14
CA VAL A 132 -14.33 -7.82 -1.55
C VAL A 132 -14.71 -9.17 -0.95
N LEU A 133 -15.03 -9.22 0.35
CA LEU A 133 -15.43 -10.45 1.05
C LEU A 133 -16.69 -11.08 0.45
N GLU A 134 -17.64 -10.26 0.04
CA GLU A 134 -18.91 -10.71 -0.55
C GLU A 134 -18.86 -10.85 -2.08
N ASN A 135 -17.72 -10.52 -2.69
CA ASN A 135 -17.54 -10.49 -4.13
C ASN A 135 -18.54 -9.56 -4.86
N ASP A 136 -18.90 -8.44 -4.22
CA ASP A 136 -19.69 -7.36 -4.81
C ASP A 136 -18.80 -6.40 -5.59
N LYS A 137 -18.59 -6.74 -6.87
CA LYS A 137 -17.75 -5.95 -7.78
C LYS A 137 -18.29 -4.56 -8.09
N ALA A 138 -19.59 -4.30 -7.91
CA ALA A 138 -20.13 -2.96 -8.15
C ALA A 138 -19.67 -2.01 -7.04
N THR A 139 -19.96 -2.36 -5.78
CA THR A 139 -19.54 -1.58 -4.61
C THR A 139 -18.03 -1.48 -4.50
N GLU A 140 -17.29 -2.55 -4.84
CA GLU A 140 -15.82 -2.54 -4.85
C GLU A 140 -15.26 -1.46 -5.80
N ASN A 141 -15.82 -1.36 -7.01
CA ASN A 141 -15.42 -0.35 -7.99
C ASN A 141 -15.78 1.06 -7.52
N GLU A 142 -16.99 1.26 -6.98
CA GLU A 142 -17.42 2.56 -6.45
C GLU A 142 -16.49 3.03 -5.32
N CYS A 143 -16.08 2.12 -4.43
CA CYS A 143 -15.13 2.45 -3.36
C CYS A 143 -13.76 2.84 -3.92
N ILE A 144 -13.24 2.13 -4.92
CA ILE A 144 -11.95 2.47 -5.55
C ILE A 144 -12.02 3.84 -6.24
N GLU A 145 -13.09 4.13 -6.98
CA GLU A 145 -13.29 5.45 -7.59
C GLU A 145 -13.39 6.56 -6.55
N PHE A 146 -14.09 6.31 -5.45
CA PHE A 146 -14.19 7.24 -4.33
C PHE A 146 -12.83 7.50 -3.68
N ILE A 147 -12.07 6.44 -3.38
CA ILE A 147 -10.71 6.55 -2.80
C ILE A 147 -9.80 7.35 -3.75
N SER A 148 -9.78 7.01 -5.04
CA SER A 148 -9.00 7.76 -6.02
C SER A 148 -9.35 9.24 -6.06
N SER A 149 -10.64 9.58 -6.07
CA SER A 149 -11.11 10.97 -6.17
C SER A 149 -10.94 11.80 -4.90
N HIS A 150 -10.65 11.16 -3.77
CA HIS A 150 -10.50 11.80 -2.46
C HIS A 150 -9.17 11.50 -1.78
N LEU A 151 -8.20 10.90 -2.49
CA LEU A 151 -6.93 10.47 -1.92
C LEU A 151 -6.18 11.61 -1.21
N TYR A 152 -6.29 12.84 -1.72
CA TYR A 152 -5.71 14.05 -1.13
C TYR A 152 -6.25 14.46 0.25
N CYS A 153 -7.41 13.93 0.68
CA CYS A 153 -8.07 14.31 1.94
C CYS A 153 -8.40 13.12 2.85
N LEU A 154 -8.08 11.90 2.44
CA LEU A 154 -8.17 10.73 3.30
C LEU A 154 -7.05 10.75 4.35
N ASP A 155 -7.30 10.13 5.51
CA ASP A 155 -6.29 10.02 6.56
C ASP A 155 -5.09 9.18 6.08
N CYS A 156 -3.88 9.71 6.24
CA CYS A 156 -2.68 9.04 5.77
C CYS A 156 -2.45 7.67 6.44
N ASN A 157 -2.80 7.52 7.73
CA ASN A 157 -2.62 6.25 8.43
C ASN A 157 -3.59 5.21 7.88
N ASP A 158 -4.84 5.59 7.60
CA ASP A 158 -5.80 4.72 6.95
C ASP A 158 -5.30 4.28 5.57
N ILE A 159 -4.83 5.22 4.74
CA ILE A 159 -4.27 4.87 3.43
C ILE A 159 -3.10 3.89 3.57
N ILE A 160 -2.15 4.18 4.47
CA ILE A 160 -0.97 3.33 4.70
C ILE A 160 -1.40 1.93 5.14
N GLU A 161 -2.33 1.83 6.08
CA GLU A 161 -2.82 0.56 6.60
C GLU A 161 -3.53 -0.26 5.52
N TYR A 162 -4.48 0.35 4.80
CA TYR A 162 -5.26 -0.36 3.80
C TYR A 162 -4.45 -0.70 2.56
N PHE A 163 -3.54 0.15 2.09
CA PHE A 163 -2.68 -0.18 0.95
C PHE A 163 -1.70 -1.30 1.30
N ALA A 164 -1.08 -1.25 2.49
CA ALA A 164 -0.12 -2.28 2.90
C ALA A 164 -0.77 -3.66 3.11
N LYS A 165 -2.03 -3.69 3.55
CA LYS A 165 -2.80 -4.94 3.77
C LYS A 165 -3.39 -5.53 2.49
N ASN A 166 -3.73 -4.70 1.51
CA ASN A 166 -4.31 -5.15 0.25
C ASN A 166 -3.23 -5.55 -0.77
N ASP A 167 -3.67 -6.12 -1.89
CA ASP A 167 -2.78 -6.55 -2.95
C ASP A 167 -2.34 -5.38 -3.86
N TYR A 168 -1.40 -5.70 -4.74
CA TYR A 168 -0.90 -4.76 -5.74
C TYR A 168 -2.01 -4.29 -6.68
N GLU A 169 -2.97 -5.15 -7.03
CA GLU A 169 -4.06 -4.82 -7.96
C GLU A 169 -4.96 -3.72 -7.39
N PHE A 170 -5.32 -3.78 -6.11
CA PHE A 170 -6.06 -2.72 -5.42
C PHE A 170 -5.36 -1.36 -5.54
N CYS A 171 -4.09 -1.31 -5.14
CA CYS A 171 -3.31 -0.08 -5.13
C CYS A 171 -3.12 0.47 -6.55
N GLU A 172 -2.82 -0.42 -7.50
CA GLU A 172 -2.65 -0.09 -8.91
C GLU A 172 -3.93 0.54 -9.49
N ARG A 173 -5.11 -0.05 -9.21
CA ARG A 173 -6.39 0.48 -9.70
C ARG A 173 -6.66 1.89 -9.18
N ILE A 174 -6.30 2.17 -7.93
CA ILE A 174 -6.42 3.51 -7.37
C ILE A 174 -5.50 4.50 -8.09
N LEU A 175 -4.23 4.15 -8.29
CA LEU A 175 -3.22 5.02 -8.90
C LEU A 175 -3.43 5.22 -10.42
N LYS A 176 -4.00 4.23 -11.12
CA LYS A 176 -4.36 4.34 -12.55
C LYS A 176 -5.70 5.03 -12.80
N SER A 177 -6.49 5.26 -11.76
CA SER A 177 -7.85 5.79 -11.92
C SER A 177 -7.83 7.17 -12.58
N LYS A 178 -8.72 7.37 -13.55
CA LYS A 178 -8.94 8.69 -14.17
C LYS A 178 -9.48 9.72 -13.19
N GLN A 179 -10.05 9.26 -12.08
CA GLN A 179 -10.56 10.11 -11.02
C GLN A 179 -9.49 10.48 -9.99
N LEU A 180 -8.26 9.96 -10.09
CA LEU A 180 -7.21 10.20 -9.11
C LEU A 180 -6.99 11.71 -8.88
N LYS A 181 -7.19 12.13 -7.63
CA LYS A 181 -6.89 13.49 -7.16
C LYS A 181 -5.91 13.41 -6.01
N ILE A 182 -4.73 13.97 -6.23
CA ILE A 182 -3.65 14.09 -5.26
C ILE A 182 -3.32 15.56 -5.05
N GLU A 183 -2.73 15.88 -3.91
CA GLU A 183 -2.28 17.24 -3.64
C GLU A 183 -1.06 17.60 -4.50
N ASN A 184 -0.06 16.72 -4.54
CA ASN A 184 1.11 16.79 -5.40
C ASN A 184 1.85 15.44 -5.40
N GLU A 185 2.80 15.28 -6.32
CA GLU A 185 3.56 14.03 -6.51
C GLU A 185 4.56 13.77 -5.36
N ASP A 186 5.03 14.81 -4.66
CA ASP A 186 5.90 14.66 -3.48
C ASP A 186 5.17 13.93 -2.34
N LYS A 187 3.96 14.42 -1.99
CA LYS A 187 3.13 13.82 -0.94
C LYS A 187 2.71 12.40 -1.28
N LEU A 188 2.36 12.14 -2.54
CA LEU A 188 2.04 10.78 -3.00
C LEU A 188 3.26 9.85 -2.89
N SER A 189 4.44 10.34 -3.26
CA SER A 189 5.68 9.57 -3.19
C SER A 189 6.07 9.22 -1.76
N LEU A 190 6.01 10.19 -0.84
CA LEU A 190 6.25 9.96 0.59
C LEU A 190 5.26 8.95 1.16
N LEU A 191 3.97 9.09 0.83
CA LEU A 191 2.94 8.15 1.26
C LEU A 191 3.24 6.72 0.75
N LEU A 192 3.67 6.59 -0.50
CA LEU A 192 4.04 5.30 -1.07
C LEU A 192 5.31 4.71 -0.44
N LEU A 193 6.28 5.54 -0.05
CA LEU A 193 7.45 5.08 0.73
C LEU A 193 7.01 4.52 2.10
N GLU A 194 6.12 5.21 2.82
CA GLU A 194 5.57 4.71 4.09
C GLU A 194 4.79 3.41 3.93
N ILE A 195 4.05 3.25 2.83
CA ILE A 195 3.39 2.00 2.47
C ILE A 195 4.45 0.91 2.22
N CYS A 196 5.51 1.20 1.46
CA CYS A 196 6.58 0.24 1.15
C CYS A 196 7.30 -0.22 2.40
N LYS A 197 7.56 0.65 3.38
CA LYS A 197 8.13 0.28 4.69
C LYS A 197 7.35 -0.83 5.39
N ARG A 198 6.03 -0.90 5.18
CA ARG A 198 5.17 -1.98 5.69
C ARG A 198 5.06 -3.15 4.72
N ASN A 199 5.03 -2.88 3.42
CA ASN A 199 4.93 -3.89 2.38
C ASN A 199 5.79 -3.54 1.15
N ASN A 200 7.01 -4.07 1.16
CA ASN A 200 8.03 -3.87 0.14
C ASN A 200 7.62 -4.37 -1.27
N SER A 201 6.64 -5.27 -1.40
CA SER A 201 6.19 -5.74 -2.72
C SER A 201 5.47 -4.67 -3.54
N LEU A 202 5.09 -3.56 -2.91
CA LEU A 202 4.38 -2.46 -3.52
C LEU A 202 5.32 -1.41 -4.16
N PHE A 203 6.64 -1.59 -4.07
CA PHE A 203 7.60 -0.61 -4.60
C PHE A 203 7.43 -0.35 -6.11
N ASP A 204 7.03 -1.34 -6.89
CA ASP A 204 6.82 -1.15 -8.33
C ASP A 204 5.67 -0.18 -8.65
N LEU A 205 4.81 0.18 -7.69
CA LEU A 205 3.76 1.20 -7.87
C LEU A 205 4.32 2.60 -8.16
N PHE A 206 5.60 2.87 -7.88
CA PHE A 206 6.25 4.13 -8.26
C PHE A 206 6.19 4.40 -9.77
N ARG A 207 5.94 3.37 -10.61
CA ARG A 207 5.69 3.55 -12.05
C ARG A 207 4.47 4.40 -12.39
N TYR A 208 3.53 4.53 -11.45
CA TYR A 208 2.31 5.32 -11.63
C TYR A 208 2.43 6.75 -11.10
N ILE A 209 3.55 7.06 -10.45
CA ILE A 209 3.89 8.38 -9.95
C ILE A 209 4.67 9.13 -11.03
N LYS A 210 4.35 10.40 -11.23
CA LYS A 210 5.10 11.24 -12.18
C LYS A 210 6.33 11.82 -11.49
N LEU A 211 7.37 10.99 -11.36
CA LEU A 211 8.64 11.34 -10.70
C LEU A 211 9.27 12.65 -11.21
N SER A 212 8.99 13.04 -12.46
CA SER A 212 9.44 14.32 -13.04
C SER A 212 8.91 15.57 -12.32
N PHE A 213 7.80 15.45 -11.59
CA PHE A 213 7.20 16.53 -10.80
C PHE A 213 7.56 16.43 -9.32
N CYS A 214 8.35 15.44 -8.93
CA CYS A 214 8.86 15.35 -7.57
C CYS A 214 10.01 16.34 -7.37
N SER A 215 10.14 16.86 -6.17
CA SER A 215 11.31 17.63 -5.75
C SER A 215 12.54 16.72 -5.64
N ARG A 216 13.71 17.35 -5.69
CA ARG A 216 14.99 16.64 -5.60
C ARG A 216 15.12 15.84 -4.30
N ASP A 217 14.68 16.43 -3.19
CA ASP A 217 14.80 15.79 -1.87
C ASP A 217 14.00 14.48 -1.81
N ILE A 218 12.79 14.47 -2.39
CA ILE A 218 11.97 13.25 -2.50
C ILE A 218 12.61 12.22 -3.41
N TYR A 219 13.21 12.63 -4.51
CA TYR A 219 13.95 11.72 -5.39
C TYR A 219 15.12 11.05 -4.65
N ASP A 220 15.87 11.83 -3.87
CA ASP A 220 16.99 11.32 -3.06
C ASP A 220 16.48 10.34 -1.98
N GLU A 221 15.33 10.60 -1.35
CA GLU A 221 14.68 9.65 -0.42
C GLU A 221 14.29 8.33 -1.09
N ILE A 222 13.63 8.38 -2.26
CA ILE A 222 13.26 7.18 -3.02
C ILE A 222 14.51 6.39 -3.41
N TYR A 223 15.56 7.08 -3.84
CA TYR A 223 16.83 6.46 -4.22
C TYR A 223 17.49 5.77 -3.02
N ASN A 224 17.59 6.44 -1.87
CA ASN A 224 18.16 5.86 -0.65
C ASN A 224 17.37 4.63 -0.19
N PHE A 225 16.03 4.73 -0.16
CA PHE A 225 15.17 3.59 0.14
C PHE A 225 15.41 2.42 -0.83
N SER A 226 15.59 2.72 -2.13
CA SER A 226 15.86 1.69 -3.13
C SER A 226 17.19 0.99 -2.90
N ILE A 227 18.23 1.69 -2.44
CA ILE A 227 19.50 1.05 -2.08
C ILE A 227 19.33 0.18 -0.83
N GLU A 228 18.69 0.71 0.21
CA GLU A 228 18.49 0.00 1.48
C GLU A 228 17.71 -1.31 1.30
N HIS A 229 16.78 -1.35 0.35
CA HIS A 229 15.92 -2.49 0.08
C HIS A 229 16.23 -3.26 -1.21
N SER A 230 17.34 -2.94 -1.89
CA SER A 230 17.80 -3.61 -3.12
C SER A 230 16.83 -3.52 -4.32
N PHE A 231 16.21 -2.34 -4.49
CA PHE A 231 15.28 -2.02 -5.58
C PHE A 231 15.86 -1.13 -6.69
N GLU A 232 17.17 -0.94 -6.75
CA GLU A 232 17.82 -0.03 -7.70
C GLU A 232 17.52 -0.42 -9.15
N SER A 233 17.43 -1.71 -9.44
CA SER A 233 17.08 -2.22 -10.77
C SER A 233 15.63 -1.88 -11.16
N VAL A 234 14.70 -1.94 -10.21
CA VAL A 234 13.28 -1.60 -10.40
C VAL A 234 13.14 -0.09 -10.60
N LEU A 235 13.79 0.71 -9.75
CA LEU A 235 13.79 2.17 -9.87
C LEU A 235 14.39 2.63 -11.21
N LEU A 236 15.49 2.00 -11.65
CA LEU A 236 16.09 2.29 -12.95
C LEU A 236 15.14 1.95 -14.11
N ALA A 237 14.39 0.84 -14.02
CA ALA A 237 13.39 0.48 -15.02
C ALA A 237 12.27 1.53 -15.09
N ILE A 238 11.72 1.93 -13.93
CA ILE A 238 10.70 2.97 -13.81
C ILE A 238 11.18 4.30 -14.40
N TYR A 239 12.40 4.70 -14.08
CA TYR A 239 12.99 5.93 -14.60
C TYR A 239 13.15 5.89 -16.13
N ASN A 240 13.67 4.78 -16.67
CA ASN A 240 13.84 4.61 -18.11
C ASN A 240 12.50 4.60 -18.87
N GLU A 241 11.45 4.01 -18.30
CA GLU A 241 10.10 4.05 -18.86
C GLU A 241 9.53 5.46 -18.86
N THR A 242 9.71 6.19 -17.76
CA THR A 242 9.29 7.59 -17.63
C THR A 242 9.95 8.47 -18.71
N LEU A 243 11.27 8.32 -18.92
CA LEU A 243 11.99 9.03 -19.96
C LEU A 243 11.50 8.68 -21.37
N LYS A 244 11.30 7.39 -21.66
CA LYS A 244 10.78 6.94 -22.97
C LYS A 244 9.42 7.58 -23.28
N ASN A 245 8.52 7.58 -22.32
CA ASN A 245 7.17 8.16 -22.46
C ASN A 245 7.21 9.69 -22.58
N TYR A 246 8.15 10.36 -21.91
CA TYR A 246 8.36 11.79 -22.07
C TYR A 246 8.79 12.14 -23.51
N HIS A 247 9.74 11.39 -24.05
CA HIS A 247 10.24 11.62 -25.42
C HIS A 247 9.21 11.27 -26.51
N SER A 248 8.37 10.26 -26.31
CA SER A 248 7.28 9.94 -27.26
C SER A 248 6.21 11.04 -27.28
N ASN A 249 5.80 11.53 -26.11
CA ASN A 249 4.80 12.59 -25.98
C ASN A 249 5.27 13.93 -26.56
N ILE A 250 6.57 14.23 -26.51
CA ILE A 250 7.15 15.40 -27.21
C ILE A 250 7.06 15.22 -28.73
N ARG A 251 7.39 14.03 -29.25
CA ARG A 251 7.32 13.77 -30.69
C ARG A 251 5.90 13.87 -31.25
N GLU A 252 4.90 13.42 -30.51
CA GLU A 252 3.49 13.51 -30.93
C GLU A 252 2.93 14.94 -30.88
N LYS A 253 3.44 15.80 -29.98
CA LYS A 253 3.01 17.21 -29.87
C LYS A 253 3.73 18.16 -30.82
N ILE A 254 4.78 17.72 -31.52
CA ILE A 254 5.43 18.50 -32.56
C ILE A 254 4.73 18.16 -33.89
N GLU A 255 3.60 18.82 -34.16
CA GLU A 255 3.14 18.97 -35.54
C GLU A 255 4.11 19.92 -36.24
N ILE A 256 5.04 19.37 -37.01
CA ILE A 256 5.83 20.17 -37.95
C ILE A 256 4.84 20.68 -39.00
N SER A 257 4.44 21.94 -38.87
CA SER A 257 3.64 22.62 -39.88
C SER A 257 4.37 22.48 -41.22
N ASN A 258 3.74 21.81 -42.20
CA ASN A 258 4.23 21.71 -43.58
C ASN A 258 4.11 23.03 -44.35
N GLN A 259 4.04 24.19 -43.67
CA GLN A 259 4.19 25.45 -44.36
C GLN A 259 5.61 25.54 -44.92
N PRO A 260 5.78 25.86 -46.22
CA PRO A 260 7.10 26.01 -46.80
C PRO A 260 7.88 27.06 -46.02
N ILE A 261 9.17 26.77 -45.77
CA ILE A 261 10.13 27.55 -44.97
C ILE A 261 10.43 28.94 -45.61
N SER A 262 9.61 29.44 -46.54
CA SER A 262 9.80 30.76 -47.17
C SER A 262 9.39 31.94 -46.27
N SER A 263 8.81 31.71 -45.09
CA SER A 263 8.39 32.78 -44.18
C SER A 263 9.42 33.14 -43.10
N PHE A 264 10.51 32.38 -42.95
CA PHE A 264 11.52 32.65 -41.90
C PHE A 264 12.66 33.60 -42.33
N GLU A 265 12.78 33.95 -43.61
CA GLU A 265 13.90 34.80 -44.08
C GLU A 265 13.69 36.32 -43.92
N LYS A 266 12.58 36.80 -43.35
CA LYS A 266 12.35 38.27 -43.25
C LYS A 266 12.29 38.90 -41.86
N HIS A 267 12.49 38.17 -40.76
CA HIS A 267 12.46 38.77 -39.42
C HIS A 267 13.62 38.40 -38.47
N LEU A 268 14.75 37.90 -38.98
CA LEU A 268 15.96 37.69 -38.17
C LEU A 268 17.04 38.78 -38.35
N ILE A 269 16.64 40.05 -38.54
CA ILE A 269 17.51 41.19 -38.28
C ILE A 269 16.86 42.08 -37.20
N LYS A 270 16.96 41.61 -35.96
CA LYS A 270 17.00 42.36 -34.68
C LYS A 270 16.49 41.44 -33.58
N ASN A 271 17.34 40.54 -33.14
CA ASN A 271 17.46 40.21 -31.73
C ASN A 271 18.89 39.70 -31.53
N ILE A 272 19.76 40.67 -31.22
CA ILE A 272 21.08 40.42 -30.67
C ILE A 272 20.83 39.70 -29.34
N PHE A 273 20.99 38.38 -29.31
CA PHE A 273 21.22 37.67 -28.07
C PHE A 273 22.57 38.16 -27.54
N ALA A 274 22.51 38.98 -26.49
CA ALA A 274 23.66 39.27 -25.65
C ALA A 274 24.01 37.99 -24.87
N ILE A 275 24.85 37.14 -25.46
CA ILE A 275 25.62 36.15 -24.73
C ILE A 275 26.87 36.87 -24.25
N SER A 276 26.93 37.20 -22.96
CA SER A 276 28.12 37.72 -22.31
C SER A 276 29.18 36.60 -22.23
N ASN A 277 29.96 36.45 -23.29
CA ASN A 277 31.24 35.75 -23.24
C ASN A 277 32.25 36.66 -22.54
N GLN A 278 32.49 36.44 -21.23
CA GLN A 278 33.78 36.79 -20.63
C GLN A 278 34.74 35.61 -20.83
N TYR A 279 35.33 35.55 -22.02
CA TYR A 279 36.64 34.93 -22.23
C TYR A 279 37.42 35.86 -23.14
N ASN A 280 38.17 36.78 -22.53
CA ASN A 280 39.20 37.53 -23.23
C ASN A 280 40.53 36.77 -23.13
N ALA A 281 40.94 36.35 -24.32
CA ALA A 281 42.23 35.89 -24.81
C ALA A 281 43.49 36.39 -24.08
N SER A 282 44.50 35.51 -24.04
CA SER A 282 45.79 35.81 -24.68
C SER A 282 46.63 34.53 -24.83
N PHE A 283 46.84 34.11 -26.08
CA PHE A 283 47.94 33.24 -26.46
C PHE A 283 49.23 34.07 -26.48
N GLU A 284 50.16 33.83 -25.56
CA GLU A 284 51.57 34.15 -25.76
C GLU A 284 52.47 33.02 -25.24
N LYS A 285 53.46 32.67 -26.07
CA LYS A 285 54.40 31.54 -25.98
C LYS A 285 55.26 31.57 -24.70
N PRO A 286 55.70 30.41 -24.16
CA PRO A 286 56.90 30.38 -23.32
C PRO A 286 58.13 30.06 -24.18
N LEU A 287 58.98 31.07 -24.35
CA LEU A 287 60.38 30.91 -24.76
C LEU A 287 61.19 30.51 -23.52
N ILE A 288 61.87 29.36 -23.60
CA ILE A 288 62.85 28.91 -22.62
C ILE A 288 64.00 29.92 -22.53
N LYS A 289 64.31 30.41 -21.32
CA LYS A 289 65.68 30.80 -20.90
C LYS A 289 65.78 31.01 -19.37
N ASN A 290 66.38 30.01 -18.73
CA ASN A 290 67.42 30.05 -17.70
C ASN A 290 67.45 31.12 -16.58
N LYS A 291 67.64 30.56 -15.37
CA LYS A 291 68.56 30.91 -14.28
C LYS A 291 68.05 31.80 -13.12
N ILE A 292 68.01 31.10 -11.97
CA ILE A 292 68.52 31.47 -10.64
C ILE A 292 67.69 32.51 -9.86
N SER A 293 67.06 32.03 -8.77
CA SER A 293 67.11 32.73 -7.49
C SER A 293 67.07 31.73 -6.34
N MET A 294 67.83 32.07 -5.30
CA MET A 294 68.29 31.24 -4.19
C MET A 294 67.16 30.84 -3.23
N SER A 295 67.22 29.62 -2.73
CA SER A 295 66.60 29.22 -1.47
C SER A 295 67.41 29.80 -0.30
N THR A 296 66.71 30.28 0.72
CA THR A 296 67.04 30.05 2.15
C THR A 296 65.93 30.66 3.01
N ASN A 297 64.97 29.84 3.42
CA ASN A 297 64.28 30.05 4.68
C ASN A 297 64.99 29.19 5.72
N SER A 298 65.54 29.84 6.73
CA SER A 298 66.10 29.21 7.90
C SER A 298 65.44 29.80 9.14
N ILE A 299 65.14 28.89 10.08
CA ILE A 299 65.04 29.09 11.55
C ILE A 299 63.62 29.15 12.13
N TRP A 300 63.11 27.95 12.45
CA TRP A 300 62.75 27.46 13.80
C TRP A 300 62.57 28.48 14.94
N ASN A 301 61.47 28.40 15.70
CA ASN A 301 61.34 27.62 16.95
C ASN A 301 60.27 28.19 17.92
N TYR A 302 59.57 27.23 18.54
CA TYR A 302 58.58 27.29 19.64
C TYR A 302 57.16 27.74 19.31
#